data_AF-A0A396J5Z8-F1
#
_entry.id   AF-A0A396J5Z8-F1
#
_cell.length_a   1.000
_cell.length_b   1.000
_cell.length_c   1.000
_cell.angle_alpha   90.00
_cell.angle_beta   90.00
_cell.angle_gamma   90.00
#
_symmetry.space_group_name_H-M   'P 1'
#
loop_
_entity.id
_entity.type
_entity.pdbx_description
1 polymer ?
#
loop_
_entity_poly.entity_id
_entity_poly.type
_entity_poly.pdbx_seq_one_letter_code
_entity_poly.pdbx_strand_id
1 'polypeptide(L)'
;MESPDPKSKKKAKTNKKMVTEPVHEPVQAKIEVVSSDPSKMPPFIGYFTSGFDPVKSSSGTDVQVYRNKVMHKRTELVVSPAGSSVEFVGTSYEGEAVAAARNPATYMLGVFDKESQTLKIVPIGGNKIFRLEPRVKGVEYKDAASDSD
;
A
#
# COMPACT_ATOMS: atom_id res chain seq x y z
N MET A 1 -62.06 42.95 -23.87
CA MET A 1 -62.76 41.66 -23.66
C MET A 1 -62.18 40.69 -24.66
N GLU A 2 -61.37 39.74 -24.21
CA GLU A 2 -60.99 38.59 -25.03
C GLU A 2 -60.61 37.43 -24.11
N SER A 3 -61.21 36.28 -24.38
CA SER A 3 -60.79 34.93 -24.02
C SER A 3 -60.94 34.14 -25.31
N PRO A 4 -60.08 33.15 -25.65
CA PRO A 4 -59.91 31.96 -24.80
C PRO A 4 -58.49 31.32 -24.75
N ASP A 5 -58.32 30.45 -23.76
CA ASP A 5 -57.30 29.37 -23.59
C ASP A 5 -57.18 28.41 -24.80
N PRO A 6 -56.24 27.41 -24.91
CA PRO A 6 -55.47 26.73 -23.85
C PRO A 6 -54.00 26.31 -24.21
N LYS A 7 -53.23 25.79 -23.23
CA LYS A 7 -52.58 24.44 -23.33
C LYS A 7 -51.69 24.12 -22.13
N SER A 8 -52.09 23.05 -21.44
CA SER A 8 -51.37 22.36 -20.38
C SER A 8 -49.96 21.92 -20.81
N LYS A 9 -48.98 22.12 -19.93
CA LYS A 9 -47.79 21.26 -19.88
C LYS A 9 -47.61 20.73 -18.46
N LYS A 10 -48.13 19.53 -18.23
CA LYS A 10 -47.80 18.70 -17.06
C LYS A 10 -46.29 18.49 -17.04
N LYS A 11 -45.57 19.15 -16.12
CA LYS A 11 -44.20 18.73 -15.78
C LYS A 11 -44.31 17.56 -14.80
N ALA A 12 -43.93 16.39 -15.27
CA ALA A 12 -43.82 15.18 -14.48
C ALA A 12 -42.87 15.44 -13.29
N LYS A 13 -43.35 15.20 -12.07
CA LYS A 13 -42.52 15.12 -10.88
C LYS A 13 -41.70 13.84 -10.97
N THR A 14 -40.46 13.94 -11.44
CA THR A 14 -39.49 12.86 -11.31
C THR A 14 -39.14 12.73 -9.83
N ASN A 15 -39.66 11.69 -9.18
CA ASN A 15 -39.23 11.29 -7.85
C ASN A 15 -37.74 10.88 -7.92
N LYS A 16 -36.84 11.82 -7.64
CA LYS A 16 -35.47 11.48 -7.23
C LYS A 16 -35.59 10.67 -5.94
N LYS A 17 -35.39 9.35 -6.01
CA LYS A 17 -35.07 8.56 -4.82
C LYS A 17 -33.84 9.22 -4.19
N MET A 18 -34.03 9.89 -3.06
CA MET A 18 -32.92 10.23 -2.18
C MET A 18 -32.31 8.90 -1.77
N VAL A 19 -31.15 8.60 -2.32
CA VAL A 19 -30.27 7.57 -1.79
C VAL A 19 -29.85 8.11 -0.43
N THR A 20 -30.52 7.66 0.62
CA THR A 20 -30.08 7.91 2.00
C THR A 20 -28.73 7.22 2.12
N GLU A 21 -27.64 7.99 2.08
CA GLU A 21 -26.33 7.44 2.44
C GLU A 21 -26.45 6.85 3.85
N PRO A 22 -25.90 5.65 4.10
CA PRO A 22 -25.88 5.09 5.44
C PRO A 22 -25.16 6.10 6.35
N VAL A 23 -25.88 6.58 7.36
CA VAL A 23 -25.29 7.42 8.41
C VAL A 23 -24.30 6.53 9.16
N HIS A 24 -23.03 6.63 8.79
CA HIS A 24 -21.96 5.95 9.51
C HIS A 24 -21.83 6.62 10.89
N GLU A 25 -22.14 5.87 11.94
CA GLU A 25 -21.90 6.33 13.31
C GLU A 25 -20.41 6.64 13.50
N PRO A 26 -20.07 7.75 14.17
CA PRO A 26 -18.68 8.13 14.40
C PRO A 26 -17.99 7.08 15.29
N VAL A 27 -16.94 6.47 14.76
CA VAL A 27 -16.10 5.48 15.47
C VAL A 27 -15.25 6.22 16.50
N GLN A 28 -15.50 5.99 17.80
CA GLN A 28 -14.62 6.46 18.88
C GLN A 28 -13.56 5.39 19.16
N ALA A 29 -12.37 5.57 18.60
CA ALA A 29 -11.26 4.63 18.76
C ALA A 29 -10.25 5.10 19.81
N LYS A 30 -9.77 4.16 20.65
CA LYS A 30 -8.57 4.35 21.46
C LYS A 30 -7.34 4.26 20.55
N ILE A 31 -6.50 5.29 20.57
CA ILE A 31 -5.26 5.31 19.77
C ILE A 31 -4.08 4.86 20.64
N GLU A 32 -3.35 3.86 20.18
CA GLU A 32 -2.13 3.36 20.81
C GLU A 32 -0.97 3.46 19.81
N VAL A 33 0.04 4.28 20.11
CA VAL A 33 1.24 4.39 19.28
C VAL A 33 2.34 3.53 19.89
N VAL A 34 2.81 2.55 19.14
CA VAL A 34 3.96 1.73 19.52
C VAL A 34 5.22 2.55 19.27
N SER A 35 5.96 2.85 20.33
CA SER A 35 7.23 3.57 20.20
C SER A 35 8.26 2.73 19.45
N SER A 36 9.10 3.41 18.68
CA SER A 36 10.24 2.77 18.03
C SER A 36 11.24 2.31 19.09
N ASP A 37 11.44 1.00 19.20
CA ASP A 37 12.47 0.40 20.04
C ASP A 37 13.75 0.22 19.19
N PRO A 38 14.88 0.87 19.52
CA PRO A 38 16.12 0.75 18.75
C PRO A 38 16.69 -0.67 18.69
N SER A 39 16.31 -1.53 19.64
CA SER A 39 16.71 -2.94 19.65
C SER A 39 15.86 -3.82 18.72
N LYS A 40 14.74 -3.29 18.22
CA LYS A 40 13.83 -3.98 17.32
C LYS A 40 13.88 -3.37 15.93
N MET A 41 13.84 -4.25 14.93
CA MET A 41 13.74 -3.80 13.55
C MET A 41 12.29 -3.39 13.26
N PRO A 42 12.04 -2.19 12.70
CA PRO A 42 10.69 -1.83 12.24
C PRO A 42 10.24 -2.80 11.15
N PRO A 43 8.92 -2.99 10.97
CA PRO A 43 8.42 -3.92 9.98
C PRO A 43 8.80 -3.48 8.56
N PHE A 44 8.96 -4.46 7.67
CA PHE A 44 9.13 -4.25 6.24
C PHE A 44 7.76 -4.28 5.58
N ILE A 45 7.50 -3.32 4.70
CA ILE A 45 6.26 -3.25 3.92
C ILE A 45 6.63 -3.52 2.46
N GLY A 46 6.14 -4.63 1.92
CA GLY A 46 6.23 -4.95 0.49
C GLY A 46 4.85 -4.91 -0.15
N TYR A 47 4.73 -4.29 -1.32
CA TYR A 47 3.51 -4.34 -2.12
C TYR A 47 3.81 -4.75 -3.57
N PHE A 48 2.91 -5.52 -4.17
CA PHE A 48 3.05 -6.04 -5.53
C PHE A 48 2.31 -5.14 -6.51
N THR A 49 3.04 -4.49 -7.42
CA THR A 49 2.45 -3.68 -8.50
C THR A 49 1.70 -4.54 -9.52
N SER A 50 2.05 -5.83 -9.62
CA SER A 50 1.43 -6.81 -10.51
C SER A 50 0.04 -7.30 -10.06
N GLY A 51 -0.39 -6.98 -8.84
CA GLY A 51 -1.60 -7.56 -8.24
C GLY A 51 -1.42 -9.03 -7.79
N PHE A 52 -0.18 -9.52 -7.74
CA PHE A 52 0.13 -10.83 -7.18
C PHE A 52 -0.32 -10.93 -5.72
N ASP A 53 -0.91 -12.07 -5.36
CA ASP A 53 -1.38 -12.36 -4.01
C ASP A 53 -0.58 -13.54 -3.44
N PRO A 54 0.32 -13.29 -2.46
CA PRO A 54 1.24 -14.30 -1.94
C PRO A 54 0.55 -15.40 -1.12
N VAL A 55 -0.72 -15.24 -0.75
CA VAL A 55 -1.47 -16.24 0.04
C VAL A 55 -2.45 -17.07 -0.80
N LYS A 56 -2.66 -16.74 -2.07
CA LYS A 56 -3.55 -17.52 -2.95
C LYS A 56 -2.99 -18.89 -3.35
N SER A 57 -1.67 -19.06 -3.38
CA SER A 57 -1.05 -20.33 -3.77
C SER A 57 -0.82 -21.24 -2.57
N SER A 58 -1.34 -22.47 -2.63
CA SER A 58 -1.15 -23.51 -1.60
C SER A 58 0.28 -24.04 -1.50
N SER A 59 1.14 -23.74 -2.48
CA SER A 59 2.53 -24.21 -2.57
C SER A 59 3.50 -23.46 -1.64
N GLY A 60 3.02 -22.42 -0.94
CA GLY A 60 3.85 -21.60 -0.05
C GLY A 60 4.65 -20.54 -0.80
N THR A 61 4.99 -19.47 -0.08
CA THR A 61 5.74 -18.32 -0.59
C THR A 61 6.84 -18.01 0.41
N ASP A 62 8.10 -18.02 -0.04
CA ASP A 62 9.23 -17.63 0.80
C ASP A 62 9.42 -16.11 0.76
N VAL A 63 9.83 -15.55 1.90
CA VAL A 63 10.04 -14.10 2.07
C VAL A 63 11.37 -13.88 2.78
N GLN A 64 12.29 -13.21 2.10
CA GLN A 64 13.65 -13.03 2.57
C GLN A 64 14.10 -11.58 2.45
N VAL A 65 14.92 -11.14 3.41
CA VAL A 65 15.50 -9.79 3.45
C VAL A 65 17.01 -9.93 3.33
N TYR A 66 17.57 -9.33 2.29
CA TYR A 66 18.99 -9.32 2.01
C TYR A 66 19.59 -7.95 2.29
N ARG A 67 20.76 -7.90 2.91
CA ARG A 67 21.53 -6.67 3.10
C ARG A 67 22.80 -6.74 2.26
N ASN A 68 23.08 -5.67 1.51
CA ASN A 68 24.29 -5.61 0.71
C ASN A 68 25.55 -5.62 1.61
N LYS A 69 26.54 -6.43 1.23
CA LYS A 69 27.78 -6.63 2.00
C LYS A 69 28.74 -5.45 1.95
N VAL A 70 28.67 -4.63 0.91
CA VAL A 70 29.53 -3.45 0.73
C VAL A 70 28.76 -2.18 1.12
N MET A 71 27.56 -2.03 0.57
CA MET A 71 26.68 -0.89 0.80
C MET A 71 25.65 -1.22 1.89
N HIS A 72 26.06 -1.33 3.15
CA HIS A 72 25.23 -1.86 4.26
C HIS A 72 23.88 -1.16 4.50
N LYS A 73 23.68 0.04 3.95
CA LYS A 73 22.39 0.76 3.99
C LYS A 73 21.39 0.25 2.94
N ARG A 74 21.85 -0.45 1.90
CA ARG A 74 21.04 -1.06 0.85
C ARG A 74 20.52 -2.42 1.30
N THR A 75 19.21 -2.57 1.22
CA THR A 75 18.48 -3.79 1.57
C THR A 75 17.57 -4.17 0.40
N GLU A 76 17.35 -5.45 0.19
CA GLU A 76 16.38 -6.00 -0.76
C GLU A 76 15.38 -6.89 -0.02
N LEU A 77 14.12 -6.78 -0.41
CA LEU A 77 13.05 -7.68 0.00
C LEU A 77 12.73 -8.58 -1.20
N VAL A 78 12.87 -9.88 -1.04
CA VAL A 78 12.64 -10.88 -2.08
C VAL A 78 11.49 -11.77 -1.66
N VAL A 79 10.50 -11.90 -2.53
CA VAL A 79 9.38 -12.83 -2.37
C VAL A 79 9.44 -13.87 -3.47
N SER A 80 9.53 -15.13 -3.09
CA SER A 80 9.75 -16.26 -4.00
C SER A 80 8.62 -17.27 -3.88
N PRO A 81 7.60 -17.21 -4.75
CA PRO A 81 6.53 -18.20 -4.80
C PRO A 81 7.09 -19.58 -5.18
N ALA A 82 6.67 -20.63 -4.47
CA ALA A 82 7.15 -21.98 -4.73
C ALA A 82 6.72 -22.47 -6.12
N GLY A 83 7.65 -23.07 -6.86
CA GLY A 83 7.43 -23.56 -8.23
C GLY A 83 7.41 -22.47 -9.31
N SER A 84 7.60 -21.20 -8.95
CA SER A 84 7.67 -20.09 -9.90
C SER A 84 9.09 -19.87 -10.44
N SER A 85 9.19 -19.55 -11.73
CA SER A 85 10.40 -19.01 -12.36
C SER A 85 10.57 -17.50 -12.14
N VAL A 86 9.59 -16.87 -11.50
CA VAL A 86 9.56 -15.43 -11.18
C VAL A 86 9.66 -15.23 -9.68
N GLU A 87 10.50 -14.28 -9.28
CA GLU A 87 10.57 -13.72 -7.93
C GLU A 87 10.13 -12.26 -7.97
N PHE A 88 9.73 -11.72 -6.83
CA PHE A 88 9.41 -10.31 -6.71
C PHE A 88 10.44 -9.64 -5.82
N VAL A 89 11.12 -8.63 -6.36
CA VAL A 89 12.24 -7.97 -5.70
C VAL A 89 11.93 -6.50 -5.53
N GLY A 90 12.04 -6.02 -4.30
CA GLY A 90 12.02 -4.58 -4.00
C GLY A 90 13.32 -4.16 -3.36
N THR A 91 13.75 -2.92 -3.64
CA THR A 91 15.02 -2.38 -3.17
C THR A 91 14.81 -1.14 -2.29
N SER A 92 15.71 -0.91 -1.33
CA SER A 92 15.66 0.24 -0.42
C SER A 92 16.43 1.47 -0.94
N TYR A 93 16.83 1.47 -2.20
CA TYR A 93 17.69 2.49 -2.81
C TYR A 93 17.25 2.92 -4.21
N GLU A 94 16.10 2.42 -4.65
CA GLU A 94 15.37 2.86 -5.84
C GLU A 94 13.87 3.00 -5.46
N GLY A 95 13.04 3.49 -6.39
CA GLY A 95 11.59 3.59 -6.17
C GLY A 95 11.20 4.41 -4.93
N GLU A 96 10.35 3.83 -4.08
CA GLU A 96 9.77 4.49 -2.89
C GLU A 96 10.82 5.01 -1.91
N ALA A 97 11.93 4.30 -1.73
CA ALA A 97 12.96 4.72 -0.80
C ALA A 97 13.66 6.01 -1.27
N VAL A 98 13.88 6.17 -2.57
CA VAL A 98 14.45 7.41 -3.15
C VAL A 98 13.43 8.53 -3.12
N ALA A 99 12.16 8.23 -3.42
CA ALA A 99 11.08 9.20 -3.32
C ALA A 99 10.96 9.76 -1.89
N ALA A 100 10.97 8.87 -0.88
CA ALA A 100 10.93 9.25 0.54
C ALA A 100 12.17 10.04 0.98
N ALA A 101 13.34 9.79 0.40
CA ALA A 101 14.54 10.57 0.68
C ALA A 101 14.49 11.98 0.08
N ARG A 102 13.84 12.15 -1.08
CA ARG A 102 13.72 13.45 -1.78
C ARG A 102 12.56 14.30 -1.27
N ASN A 103 11.48 13.67 -0.82
CA ASN A 103 10.33 14.32 -0.22
C ASN A 103 9.97 13.59 1.08
N PRO A 104 10.40 14.10 2.25
CA PRO A 104 10.27 13.37 3.51
C PRO A 104 8.79 13.28 3.93
N ALA A 105 8.17 12.15 3.57
CA ALA A 105 6.87 11.75 4.08
C ALA A 105 7.06 10.84 5.30
N THR A 106 6.19 10.99 6.31
CA THR A 106 6.14 10.08 7.45
C THR A 106 5.13 8.97 7.17
N TYR A 107 5.60 7.73 7.20
CA TYR A 107 4.75 6.56 6.99
C TYR A 107 4.46 5.86 8.31
N MET A 108 3.24 5.34 8.46
CA MET A 108 2.82 4.59 9.65
C MET A 108 1.91 3.44 9.23
N LEU A 109 2.04 2.29 9.92
CA LEU A 109 1.15 1.14 9.78
C LEU A 109 0.13 1.13 10.93
N GLY A 110 -1.15 1.13 10.59
CA GLY A 110 -2.25 1.06 11.56
C GLY A 110 -2.98 -0.27 11.49
N VAL A 111 -3.22 -0.90 12.64
CA VAL A 111 -4.13 -2.05 12.78
C VAL A 111 -5.28 -1.63 13.66
N PHE A 112 -6.49 -1.60 13.09
CA PHE A 112 -7.71 -1.28 13.81
C PHE A 112 -8.47 -2.55 14.17
N ASP A 113 -8.62 -2.78 15.47
CA ASP A 113 -9.48 -3.81 16.01
C ASP A 113 -10.88 -3.22 16.27
N LYS A 114 -11.87 -3.74 15.54
CA LYS A 114 -13.27 -3.28 15.62
C LYS A 114 -13.97 -3.71 16.90
N GLU A 115 -13.58 -4.83 17.50
CA GLU A 115 -14.22 -5.33 18.72
C GLU A 115 -13.80 -4.49 19.92
N SER A 116 -12.48 -4.26 20.06
CA SER A 116 -11.93 -3.44 21.14
C SER A 116 -11.91 -1.94 20.85
N GLN A 117 -12.33 -1.52 19.65
CA GLN A 117 -12.28 -0.13 19.18
C GLN A 117 -10.89 0.50 19.37
N THR A 118 -9.83 -0.25 19.07
CA THR A 118 -8.44 0.17 19.31
C THR A 118 -7.66 0.24 18.01
N LEU A 119 -7.07 1.40 17.73
CA LEU A 119 -6.15 1.64 16.61
C LEU A 119 -4.71 1.61 17.12
N LYS A 120 -3.97 0.54 16.80
CA LYS A 120 -2.53 0.43 17.07
C LYS A 120 -1.74 0.95 15.89
N ILE A 121 -0.81 1.88 16.14
CA ILE A 121 -0.01 2.57 15.12
C ILE A 121 1.47 2.26 15.34
N VAL A 122 2.18 1.89 14.27
CA VAL A 122 3.63 1.64 14.24
C VAL A 122 4.28 2.55 13.21
N PRO A 123 5.25 3.41 13.58
CA PRO A 123 6.01 4.21 12.62
C PRO A 123 6.86 3.36 11.67
N ILE A 124 6.92 3.76 10.40
CA ILE A 124 7.65 3.05 9.33
C ILE A 124 8.67 4.00 8.69
N GLY A 125 9.92 3.55 8.60
CA GLY A 125 10.94 4.27 7.83
C GLY A 125 10.65 4.16 6.33
N GLY A 126 10.77 5.25 5.57
CA GLY A 126 10.57 5.22 4.12
C GLY A 126 11.47 4.21 3.39
N ASN A 127 12.68 3.98 3.91
CA ASN A 127 13.61 2.94 3.43
C ASN A 127 13.20 1.50 3.81
N LYS A 128 12.00 1.32 4.38
CA LYS A 128 11.39 0.02 4.71
C LYS A 128 10.12 -0.26 3.90
N ILE A 129 9.81 0.58 2.92
CA ILE A 129 8.70 0.40 1.99
C ILE A 129 9.28 -0.01 0.64
N PHE A 130 8.85 -1.17 0.15
CA PHE A 130 9.39 -1.84 -1.02
C PHE A 130 8.31 -2.02 -2.05
N ARG A 131 8.49 -1.37 -3.20
CA ARG A 131 7.77 -1.69 -4.42
C ARG A 131 8.36 -2.97 -5.00
N LEU A 132 7.58 -4.04 -5.04
CA LEU A 132 8.05 -5.35 -5.48
C LEU A 132 7.84 -5.52 -6.98
N GLU A 133 8.94 -5.61 -7.72
CA GLU A 133 8.95 -5.79 -9.17
C GLU A 133 9.21 -7.26 -9.53
N PRO A 134 8.51 -7.82 -10.53
CA PRO A 134 8.75 -9.18 -10.98
C PRO A 134 10.10 -9.30 -11.70
N ARG A 135 10.88 -10.31 -11.33
CA ARG A 135 12.18 -10.67 -11.94
C ARG A 135 12.21 -12.17 -12.24
N VAL A 136 12.73 -12.53 -13.41
CA VAL A 136 12.89 -13.94 -13.81
C VAL A 136 14.19 -14.48 -13.21
N LYS A 137 14.11 -15.65 -12.57
CA LYS A 137 15.27 -16.34 -11.98
C LYS A 137 16.33 -16.61 -13.04
N GLY A 138 17.59 -16.35 -12.70
CA GLY A 138 18.74 -16.57 -13.58
C GLY A 138 18.94 -15.49 -14.65
N VAL A 139 18.12 -14.43 -14.66
CA VAL A 139 18.35 -13.25 -15.50
C VAL A 139 19.00 -12.16 -14.64
N GLU A 140 20.11 -11.60 -15.13
CA GLU A 140 20.72 -10.44 -14.49
C GLU A 140 19.94 -9.16 -14.85
N TYR A 141 19.59 -8.40 -13.82
CA TYR A 141 18.97 -7.10 -13.96
C TYR A 141 19.98 -6.04 -13.53
N LYS A 142 20.25 -5.06 -14.40
CA LYS A 142 21.14 -3.95 -14.06
C LYS A 142 20.51 -3.11 -12.94
N ASP A 143 21.29 -2.82 -11.92
CA ASP A 143 20.95 -1.77 -10.95
C ASP A 143 20.98 -0.43 -11.70
N ALA A 144 19.94 0.40 -11.56
CA ALA A 144 19.93 1.72 -12.18
C ALA A 144 20.91 2.70 -11.50
N ALA A 145 21.52 2.29 -10.37
CA ALA A 145 22.44 3.09 -9.58
C ALA A 145 23.94 2.90 -9.92
N SER A 146 24.29 2.24 -11.04
CA SER A 146 25.69 2.04 -11.46
C SER A 146 26.26 3.16 -12.33
N ASP A 147 25.47 4.16 -12.74
CA ASP A 147 25.88 5.20 -13.70
C ASP A 147 26.23 6.54 -13.04
N SER A 148 26.66 6.54 -11.78
CA SER A 148 27.13 7.76 -11.11
C SER A 148 28.41 7.50 -10.32
N ASP A 149 29.53 7.44 -11.04
CA ASP A 149 30.89 7.74 -10.56
C ASP A 149 31.26 9.16 -11.01
#